data_AF-A4P1G1-F1
#
_entry.id   AF-A4P1G1-F1
#
_cell.length_a   1.000
_cell.length_b   1.000
_cell.length_c   1.000
_cell.angle_alpha   90.00
_cell.angle_beta   90.00
_cell.angle_gamma   90.00
#
_symmetry.space_group_name_H-M   'P 1'
#
loop_
_entity.id
_entity.type
_entity.pdbx_description
1 polymer ?
#
loop_
_entity_poly.entity_id
_entity_poly.type
_entity_poly.pdbx_seq_one_letter_code
_entity_poly.pdbx_strand_id
1 'polypeptide(L)'
;MAEEQSAILEAITTFGADLKVKLLEHLKQRQPIVQRWVKDMYQYRNQYEESIKTNKSKVFVGYTRAKTDSWTAQMTDMLFPSDDKNYGISPTPMPEIANIAKQPDSEDPNLRNQISNARAIMQQAKESAEAMEKLIDDQLLECDYVAEARLCLHYAAVLGTGILRAPVVDVVESKAWKQDSLGNWVGEIVNKTIPAARLVLPWDFVPDMTAPTLKDCQFVFERSHVTKKQLQALAKNPYYLKESVLELCELDGGDTRTASNDMDGYVDTLRTLSGLETQSKDNRYELWTYHGGIPLNVLSGANELLGE
;
A
#
# COMPACT_ATOMS: atom_id res chain seq x y z
N MET A 1 24.90 -2.46 30.08
CA MET A 1 23.57 -1.82 30.27
C MET A 1 23.57 -0.44 29.63
N ALA A 2 24.00 0.65 30.29
CA ALA A 2 23.95 2.01 29.68
C ALA A 2 24.88 2.21 28.46
N GLU A 3 26.13 1.71 28.52
CA GLU A 3 27.07 1.78 27.37
C GLU A 3 26.63 0.92 26.17
N GLU A 4 25.93 -0.18 26.46
CA GLU A 4 25.45 -1.13 25.45
C GLU A 4 24.20 -0.62 24.74
N GLN A 5 23.25 -0.04 25.49
CA GLN A 5 22.11 0.72 24.95
C GLN A 5 22.56 1.92 24.11
N SER A 6 23.61 2.62 24.53
CA SER A 6 24.20 3.73 23.76
C SER A 6 24.78 3.26 22.41
N ALA A 7 25.51 2.15 22.40
CA ALA A 7 26.09 1.59 21.17
C ALA A 7 25.01 1.09 20.19
N ILE A 8 23.91 0.55 20.72
CA ILE A 8 22.75 0.12 19.93
C ILE A 8 22.07 1.33 19.26
N LEU A 9 21.84 2.40 20.01
CA LEU A 9 21.26 3.64 19.48
C LEU A 9 22.17 4.26 18.41
N GLU A 10 23.49 4.21 18.60
CA GLU A 10 24.48 4.66 17.61
C GLU A 10 24.42 3.83 16.31
N ALA A 11 24.23 2.52 16.40
CA ALA A 11 24.07 1.66 15.22
C ALA A 11 22.77 1.99 14.44
N ILE A 12 21.66 2.21 15.14
CA ILE A 12 20.36 2.57 14.52
C ILE A 12 20.45 3.95 13.86
N THR A 13 21.06 4.93 14.52
CA THR A 13 21.22 6.28 13.97
C THR A 13 22.15 6.31 12.76
N THR A 14 23.26 5.55 12.80
CA THR A 14 24.16 5.38 11.65
C THR A 14 23.44 4.76 10.46
N PHE A 15 22.67 3.69 10.71
CA PHE A 15 21.88 3.06 9.65
C PHE A 15 20.82 4.02 9.06
N GLY A 16 20.16 4.81 9.91
CA GLY A 16 19.24 5.86 9.46
C GLY A 16 19.91 6.92 8.57
N ALA A 17 21.14 7.32 8.90
CA ALA A 17 21.92 8.25 8.07
C ALA A 17 22.27 7.65 6.69
N ASP A 18 22.68 6.38 6.66
CA ASP A 18 22.95 5.66 5.40
C ASP A 18 21.70 5.56 4.53
N LEU A 19 20.54 5.25 5.13
CA LEU A 19 19.26 5.22 4.43
C LEU A 19 18.88 6.59 3.87
N LYS A 20 19.12 7.67 4.61
CA LYS A 20 18.87 9.04 4.14
C LYS A 20 19.74 9.38 2.92
N VAL A 21 21.02 9.00 2.93
CA VAL A 21 21.91 9.21 1.78
C VAL A 21 21.40 8.44 0.55
N LYS A 22 21.04 7.16 0.72
CA LYS A 22 20.45 6.36 -0.35
C LYS A 22 19.17 6.98 -0.90
N LEU A 23 18.25 7.38 -0.03
CA LEU A 23 17.00 8.03 -0.43
C LEU A 23 17.26 9.27 -1.30
N LEU A 24 18.16 10.15 -0.86
CA LEU A 24 18.51 11.38 -1.59
C LEU A 24 19.13 11.08 -2.96
N GLU A 25 19.95 10.04 -3.08
CA GLU A 25 20.50 9.61 -4.35
C GLU A 25 19.40 9.15 -5.32
N HIS A 26 18.49 8.28 -4.87
CA HIS A 26 17.42 7.77 -5.71
C HIS A 26 16.37 8.82 -6.05
N LEU A 27 16.12 9.79 -5.17
CA LEU A 27 15.29 10.97 -5.48
C LEU A 27 15.89 11.78 -6.63
N LYS A 28 17.22 11.99 -6.65
CA LYS A 28 17.90 12.67 -7.76
C LYS A 28 17.81 11.86 -9.06
N GLN A 29 18.04 10.55 -9.00
CA GLN A 29 17.95 9.68 -10.19
C GLN A 29 16.53 9.66 -10.78
N ARG A 30 15.50 9.79 -9.95
CA ARG A 30 14.09 9.83 -10.36
C ARG A 30 13.66 11.17 -10.97
N GLN A 31 14.48 12.23 -10.90
CA GLN A 31 14.16 13.58 -11.40
C GLN A 31 13.53 13.62 -12.81
N PRO A 32 14.07 12.91 -13.83
CA PRO A 32 13.49 12.95 -15.18
C PRO A 32 12.06 12.37 -15.23
N ILE A 33 11.77 11.40 -14.37
CA ILE A 33 10.44 10.77 -14.27
C ILE A 33 9.46 11.75 -13.61
N VAL A 34 9.88 12.45 -12.56
CA VAL A 34 9.05 13.46 -11.89
C VAL A 34 8.71 14.62 -12.85
N GLN A 35 9.68 15.08 -13.64
CA GLN A 35 9.44 16.10 -14.67
C GLN A 35 8.42 15.65 -15.71
N ARG A 36 8.48 14.39 -16.14
CA ARG A 36 7.49 13.80 -17.04
C ARG A 36 6.10 13.80 -16.41
N TRP A 37 5.97 13.38 -15.15
CA TRP A 37 4.68 13.38 -14.44
C TRP A 37 4.05 14.77 -14.35
N VAL A 38 4.86 15.81 -14.10
CA VAL A 38 4.37 17.20 -14.05
C VAL A 38 3.78 17.60 -15.39
N LYS A 39 4.49 17.32 -16.48
CA LYS A 39 4.02 17.59 -17.84
C LYS A 39 2.73 16.83 -18.16
N ASP A 40 2.63 15.56 -17.75
CA ASP A 40 1.44 14.74 -17.97
C ASP A 40 0.24 15.27 -17.16
N MET A 41 0.46 15.74 -15.92
CA MET A 41 -0.56 16.39 -15.09
C MET A 41 -1.05 17.71 -15.67
N TYR A 42 -0.17 18.56 -16.19
CA TYR A 42 -0.57 19.78 -16.90
C TYR A 42 -1.46 19.47 -18.11
N GLN A 43 -1.08 18.46 -18.90
CA GLN A 43 -1.88 18.03 -20.05
C GLN A 43 -3.25 17.50 -19.64
N TYR A 44 -3.31 16.68 -18.58
CA TYR A 44 -4.56 16.16 -18.05
C TYR A 44 -5.46 17.25 -17.49
N ARG A 45 -4.89 18.28 -16.85
CA ARG A 45 -5.64 19.44 -16.31
C ARG A 45 -6.00 20.48 -17.38
N ASN A 46 -5.65 20.25 -18.65
CA ASN A 46 -5.82 21.18 -19.76
C ASN A 46 -5.16 22.54 -19.52
N GLN A 47 -4.00 22.54 -18.86
CA GLN A 47 -3.24 23.73 -18.51
C GLN A 47 -1.90 23.71 -19.24
N TYR A 48 -1.46 24.89 -19.70
CA TYR A 48 -0.10 25.04 -20.21
C TYR A 48 0.86 25.24 -19.05
N GLU A 49 2.07 24.68 -19.15
CA GLU A 49 3.17 25.02 -18.26
C GLU A 49 3.45 26.52 -18.31
N GLU A 50 3.81 27.12 -17.16
CA GLU A 50 4.07 28.57 -17.04
C GLU A 50 5.23 29.05 -17.94
N SER A 51 6.11 28.12 -18.33
CA SER A 51 7.25 28.34 -19.24
C SER A 51 6.82 28.70 -20.66
N ILE A 52 5.59 28.35 -21.09
CA ILE A 52 5.11 28.54 -22.46
C ILE A 52 4.51 29.94 -22.62
N LYS A 53 5.37 30.93 -22.90
CA LYS A 53 4.98 32.31 -23.23
C LYS A 53 4.93 32.51 -24.76
N THR A 54 3.79 32.19 -25.37
CA THR A 54 3.55 32.48 -26.80
C THR A 54 2.51 33.59 -26.98
N ASN A 55 2.81 34.57 -27.84
CA ASN A 55 1.88 35.64 -28.27
C ASN A 55 0.80 35.17 -29.27
N LYS A 56 0.48 33.88 -29.29
CA LYS A 56 -0.52 33.28 -30.20
C LYS A 56 -1.75 32.82 -29.42
N SER A 57 -2.83 32.49 -30.14
CA SER A 57 -4.07 31.96 -29.56
C SER A 57 -3.79 30.72 -28.71
N LYS A 58 -4.24 30.74 -27.45
CA LYS A 58 -4.01 29.69 -26.43
C LYS A 58 -5.26 28.81 -26.24
N VAL A 59 -5.73 28.14 -27.28
CA VAL A 59 -6.79 27.13 -27.10
C VAL A 59 -6.13 25.83 -26.67
N PHE A 60 -6.48 25.33 -25.48
CA PHE A 60 -6.07 23.99 -25.03
C PHE A 60 -7.19 23.01 -25.39
N VAL A 61 -6.93 22.09 -26.32
CA VAL A 61 -7.90 21.06 -26.69
C VAL A 61 -7.80 19.92 -25.69
N GLY A 62 -8.82 19.75 -24.85
CA GLY A 62 -8.82 18.79 -23.74
C GLY A 62 -9.00 17.32 -24.13
N TYR A 63 -8.39 16.88 -25.23
CA TYR A 63 -8.48 15.50 -25.72
C TYR A 63 -7.87 14.50 -24.73
N THR A 64 -6.71 14.84 -24.15
CA THR A 64 -6.01 14.00 -23.18
C THR A 64 -6.91 13.66 -22.00
N ARG A 65 -7.48 14.69 -21.34
CA ARG A 65 -8.41 14.48 -20.23
C ARG A 65 -9.59 13.58 -20.62
N ALA A 66 -10.27 13.90 -21.72
CA ALA A 66 -11.44 13.15 -22.15
C ALA A 66 -11.10 11.67 -22.44
N LYS A 67 -9.94 11.38 -23.03
CA LYS A 67 -9.49 10.02 -23.30
C LYS A 67 -9.03 9.28 -22.04
N THR A 68 -8.29 9.95 -21.16
CA THR A 68 -7.85 9.38 -19.88
C THR A 68 -9.04 9.04 -18.99
N ASP A 69 -10.04 9.92 -18.89
CA ASP A 69 -11.27 9.67 -18.12
C ASP A 69 -12.09 8.53 -18.73
N SER A 70 -12.22 8.51 -20.06
CA SER A 70 -12.92 7.42 -20.77
C SER A 70 -12.23 6.06 -20.54
N TRP A 71 -10.89 6.03 -20.60
CA TRP A 71 -10.11 4.82 -20.35
C TRP A 71 -10.26 4.36 -18.90
N THR A 72 -10.14 5.28 -17.94
CA THR A 72 -10.28 4.98 -16.51
C THR A 72 -11.66 4.41 -16.19
N ALA A 73 -12.72 5.00 -16.77
CA ALA A 73 -14.09 4.52 -16.61
C ALA A 73 -14.28 3.10 -17.19
N GLN A 74 -13.80 2.86 -18.41
CA GLN A 74 -13.90 1.54 -19.06
C GLN A 74 -13.12 0.46 -18.30
N MET A 75 -11.89 0.76 -17.88
CA MET A 75 -11.07 -0.19 -17.11
C MET A 75 -11.67 -0.46 -15.74
N THR A 76 -12.24 0.56 -15.08
CA THR A 76 -12.93 0.40 -13.80
C THR A 76 -14.14 -0.52 -13.92
N ASP A 77 -14.96 -0.32 -14.95
CA ASP A 77 -16.15 -1.15 -15.18
C ASP A 77 -15.77 -2.60 -15.52
N MET A 78 -14.72 -2.80 -16.32
CA MET A 78 -14.26 -4.13 -16.71
C MET A 78 -13.53 -4.90 -15.60
N LEU A 79 -12.69 -4.23 -14.81
CA LEU A 79 -11.84 -4.87 -13.79
C LEU A 79 -12.48 -4.89 -12.39
N PHE A 80 -13.43 -4.00 -12.14
CA PHE A 80 -14.08 -3.84 -10.84
C PHE A 80 -15.60 -3.62 -11.00
N PRO A 81 -16.32 -4.59 -11.61
CA PRO A 81 -17.76 -4.50 -11.79
C PRO A 81 -18.47 -4.41 -10.43
N SER A 82 -19.66 -3.82 -10.42
CA SER A 82 -20.43 -3.61 -9.17
C SER A 82 -21.21 -4.86 -8.74
N ASP A 83 -21.56 -5.72 -9.70
CA ASP A 83 -22.46 -6.86 -9.48
C ASP A 83 -21.73 -8.21 -9.36
N ASP A 84 -20.46 -8.28 -9.76
CA ASP A 84 -19.70 -9.53 -9.84
C ASP A 84 -18.29 -9.37 -9.26
N LYS A 85 -17.67 -10.49 -8.89
CA LYS A 85 -16.29 -10.52 -8.40
C LYS A 85 -15.33 -10.51 -9.58
N ASN A 86 -14.20 -9.83 -9.42
CA ASN A 86 -13.14 -9.79 -10.42
C ASN A 86 -12.13 -10.94 -10.32
N TYR A 87 -12.39 -11.91 -9.44
CA TYR A 87 -11.59 -13.11 -9.23
C TYR A 87 -12.51 -14.30 -8.97
N GLY A 88 -11.98 -15.51 -9.15
CA GLY A 88 -12.66 -16.74 -8.78
C GLY A 88 -11.64 -17.76 -8.29
N ILE A 89 -12.02 -18.57 -7.31
CA ILE A 89 -11.15 -19.62 -6.78
C ILE A 89 -11.65 -20.97 -7.27
N SER A 90 -10.76 -21.75 -7.87
CA SER A 90 -11.06 -23.10 -8.29
C SER A 90 -10.13 -24.09 -7.57
N PRO A 91 -10.62 -25.30 -7.24
CA PRO A 91 -9.78 -26.35 -6.69
C PRO A 91 -8.60 -26.63 -7.63
N THR A 92 -7.42 -26.88 -7.07
CA THR A 92 -6.27 -27.32 -7.85
C THR A 92 -6.60 -28.65 -8.53
N PRO A 93 -6.46 -28.75 -9.86
CA PRO A 93 -6.83 -29.96 -10.58
C PRO A 93 -5.87 -31.09 -10.21
N MET A 94 -6.37 -32.13 -9.53
CA MET A 94 -5.65 -33.39 -9.30
C MET A 94 -6.04 -34.39 -10.41
N PRO A 95 -5.20 -34.60 -11.45
CA PRO A 95 -5.60 -35.35 -12.64
C PRO A 95 -5.96 -36.81 -12.35
N GLU A 96 -5.28 -37.45 -11.40
CA GLU A 96 -5.55 -38.84 -11.01
C GLU A 96 -6.96 -39.02 -10.42
N ILE A 97 -7.33 -38.16 -9.46
CA ILE A 97 -8.64 -38.17 -8.81
C ILE A 97 -9.73 -37.76 -9.80
N ALA A 98 -9.45 -36.76 -10.65
CA ALA A 98 -10.39 -36.30 -11.66
C ALA A 98 -10.70 -37.37 -12.71
N ASN A 99 -9.72 -38.20 -13.10
CA ASN A 99 -9.92 -39.30 -14.03
C ASN A 99 -10.78 -40.41 -13.41
N ILE A 100 -10.58 -40.72 -12.12
CA ILE A 100 -11.38 -41.70 -11.39
C ILE A 100 -12.82 -41.19 -11.20
N ALA A 101 -13.00 -39.92 -10.86
CA ALA A 101 -14.32 -39.32 -10.64
C ALA A 101 -15.21 -39.28 -11.91
N LYS A 102 -14.58 -39.21 -13.10
CA LYS A 102 -15.26 -39.17 -14.42
C LYS A 102 -15.69 -40.55 -14.94
N GLN A 103 -15.24 -41.64 -14.32
CA GLN A 103 -15.66 -42.98 -14.75
C GLN A 103 -17.16 -43.21 -14.42
N PRO A 104 -17.90 -43.92 -15.30
CA PRO A 104 -19.27 -44.33 -15.02
C PRO A 104 -19.28 -45.31 -13.85
N ASP A 105 -20.42 -45.39 -13.15
CA ASP A 105 -20.56 -46.29 -12.02
C ASP A 105 -20.34 -47.74 -12.48
N SER A 106 -19.41 -48.44 -11.81
CA SER A 106 -19.11 -49.85 -12.08
C SER A 106 -19.88 -50.78 -11.13
N GLU A 107 -20.19 -52.00 -11.59
CA GLU A 107 -20.81 -53.05 -10.77
C GLU A 107 -19.85 -53.62 -9.72
N ASP A 108 -18.53 -53.47 -9.92
CA ASP A 108 -17.51 -53.90 -8.97
C ASP A 108 -17.56 -53.05 -7.68
N PRO A 109 -17.78 -53.67 -6.49
CA PRO A 109 -17.92 -52.95 -5.23
C PRO A 109 -16.70 -52.07 -4.86
N ASN A 110 -15.49 -52.55 -5.17
CA ASN A 110 -14.25 -51.82 -4.88
C ASN A 110 -14.07 -50.60 -5.79
N LEU A 111 -14.38 -50.72 -7.07
CA LEU A 111 -14.25 -49.62 -8.04
C LEU A 111 -15.33 -48.56 -7.81
N ARG A 112 -16.56 -48.98 -7.46
CA ARG A 112 -17.65 -48.08 -7.06
C ARG A 112 -17.29 -47.24 -5.84
N ASN A 113 -16.66 -47.83 -4.82
CA ASN A 113 -16.20 -47.08 -3.64
C ASN A 113 -15.09 -46.07 -3.99
N GLN A 114 -14.16 -46.43 -4.89
CA GLN A 114 -13.11 -45.50 -5.35
C GLN A 114 -13.68 -44.33 -6.15
N ILE A 115 -14.64 -44.57 -7.05
CA ILE A 115 -15.33 -43.52 -7.81
C ILE A 115 -16.12 -42.60 -6.88
N SER A 116 -16.88 -43.17 -5.93
CA SER A 116 -17.64 -42.40 -4.95
C SER A 116 -16.73 -41.54 -4.07
N ASN A 117 -15.61 -42.09 -3.58
CA ASN A 117 -14.64 -41.35 -2.78
C ASN A 117 -13.96 -40.24 -3.60
N ALA A 118 -13.59 -40.51 -4.86
CA ALA A 118 -13.01 -39.50 -5.75
C ALA A 118 -13.98 -38.34 -6.01
N ARG A 119 -15.27 -38.63 -6.23
CA ARG A 119 -16.33 -37.61 -6.35
C ARG A 119 -16.51 -36.82 -5.06
N ALA A 120 -16.52 -37.48 -3.89
CA ALA A 120 -16.63 -36.83 -2.59
C ALA A 120 -15.44 -35.89 -2.31
N ILE A 121 -14.21 -36.31 -2.62
CA ILE A 121 -13.00 -35.48 -2.49
C ILE A 121 -13.09 -34.24 -3.39
N MET A 122 -13.52 -34.41 -4.65
CA MET A 122 -13.70 -33.27 -5.56
C MET A 122 -14.79 -32.30 -5.07
N GLN A 123 -15.89 -32.82 -4.54
CA GLN A 123 -16.98 -32.01 -3.99
C GLN A 123 -16.50 -31.23 -2.75
N GLN A 124 -15.80 -31.89 -1.83
CA GLN A 124 -15.23 -31.24 -0.64
C GLN A 124 -14.20 -30.16 -1.03
N ALA A 125 -13.37 -30.42 -2.05
CA ALA A 125 -12.42 -29.43 -2.54
C ALA A 125 -13.13 -28.21 -3.15
N LYS A 126 -14.25 -28.43 -3.86
CA LYS A 126 -15.09 -27.35 -4.40
C LYS A 126 -15.73 -26.52 -3.28
N GLU A 127 -16.33 -27.18 -2.29
CA GLU A 127 -16.91 -26.49 -1.13
C GLU A 127 -15.86 -25.69 -0.34
N SER A 128 -14.66 -26.23 -0.20
CA SER A 128 -13.54 -25.53 0.45
C SER A 128 -13.07 -24.33 -0.36
N ALA A 129 -13.02 -24.44 -1.69
CA ALA A 129 -12.68 -23.33 -2.58
C ALA A 129 -13.74 -22.22 -2.51
N GLU A 130 -15.03 -22.57 -2.52
CA GLU A 130 -16.14 -21.61 -2.37
C GLU A 130 -16.12 -20.93 -0.99
N ALA A 131 -15.80 -21.66 0.08
CA ALA A 131 -15.65 -21.10 1.41
C ALA A 131 -14.46 -20.13 1.51
N MET A 132 -13.32 -20.49 0.90
CA MET A 132 -12.15 -19.60 0.81
C MET A 132 -12.48 -18.35 0.01
N GLU A 133 -13.22 -18.49 -1.10
CA GLU A 133 -13.60 -17.35 -1.92
C GLU A 133 -14.48 -16.36 -1.15
N LYS A 134 -15.43 -16.84 -0.34
CA LYS A 134 -16.23 -15.98 0.53
C LYS A 134 -15.37 -15.24 1.56
N LEU A 135 -14.40 -15.93 2.16
CA LEU A 135 -13.49 -15.33 3.14
C LEU A 135 -12.62 -14.24 2.51
N ILE A 136 -12.09 -14.47 1.31
CA ILE A 136 -11.33 -13.45 0.57
C ILE A 136 -12.22 -12.26 0.25
N ASP A 137 -13.47 -12.51 -0.15
CA ASP A 137 -14.43 -11.44 -0.48
C ASP A 137 -14.71 -10.53 0.70
N ASP A 138 -14.99 -11.13 1.86
CA ASP A 138 -15.20 -10.40 3.11
C ASP A 138 -13.97 -9.55 3.46
N GLN A 139 -12.75 -10.10 3.32
CA GLN A 139 -11.51 -9.36 3.57
C GLN A 139 -11.26 -8.23 2.57
N LEU A 140 -11.55 -8.45 1.28
CA LEU A 140 -11.38 -7.44 0.25
C LEU A 140 -12.39 -6.29 0.41
N LEU A 141 -13.59 -6.60 0.87
CA LEU A 141 -14.60 -5.60 1.24
C LEU A 141 -14.19 -4.84 2.50
N GLU A 142 -13.70 -5.50 3.55
CA GLU A 142 -13.22 -4.85 4.78
C GLU A 142 -12.02 -3.91 4.53
N CYS A 143 -11.19 -4.20 3.53
CA CYS A 143 -9.95 -3.46 3.26
C CYS A 143 -10.07 -2.31 2.25
N ASP A 144 -11.29 -1.94 1.84
CA ASP A 144 -11.59 -0.90 0.83
C ASP A 144 -10.86 -1.09 -0.51
N TYR A 145 -10.52 -2.33 -0.87
CA TYR A 145 -9.70 -2.66 -2.05
C TYR A 145 -10.23 -2.06 -3.35
N VAL A 146 -11.54 -2.15 -3.58
CA VAL A 146 -12.17 -1.67 -4.82
C VAL A 146 -12.03 -0.15 -4.97
N ALA A 147 -12.19 0.61 -3.88
CA ALA A 147 -12.09 2.06 -3.91
C ALA A 147 -10.64 2.50 -4.21
N GLU A 148 -9.68 1.90 -3.52
CA GLU A 148 -8.25 2.20 -3.65
C GLU A 148 -7.71 1.76 -5.02
N ALA A 149 -8.16 0.61 -5.54
CA ALA A 149 -7.78 0.14 -6.86
C ALA A 149 -8.33 1.01 -7.99
N ARG A 150 -9.56 1.55 -7.86
CA ARG A 150 -10.13 2.52 -8.81
C ARG A 150 -9.30 3.80 -8.86
N LEU A 151 -8.85 4.29 -7.69
CA LEU A 151 -7.97 5.45 -7.63
C LEU A 151 -6.57 5.14 -8.19
N CYS A 152 -6.06 3.93 -7.96
CA CYS A 152 -4.82 3.45 -8.58
C CYS A 152 -4.90 3.43 -10.11
N LEU A 153 -6.00 2.93 -10.68
CA LEU A 153 -6.24 2.97 -12.13
C LEU A 153 -6.27 4.41 -12.67
N HIS A 154 -6.83 5.35 -11.92
CA HIS A 154 -6.82 6.76 -12.31
C HIS A 154 -5.38 7.30 -12.45
N TYR A 155 -4.53 7.09 -11.44
CA TYR A 155 -3.12 7.52 -11.52
C TYR A 155 -2.33 6.74 -12.58
N ALA A 156 -2.64 5.47 -12.80
CA ALA A 156 -2.09 4.70 -13.92
C ALA A 156 -2.46 5.31 -15.27
N ALA A 157 -3.68 5.81 -15.43
CA ALA A 157 -4.14 6.47 -16.65
C ALA A 157 -3.48 7.84 -16.87
N VAL A 158 -3.31 8.62 -15.81
CA VAL A 158 -2.79 10.00 -15.88
C VAL A 158 -1.27 10.04 -15.98
N LEU A 159 -0.57 9.26 -15.14
CA LEU A 159 0.89 9.29 -14.98
C LEU A 159 1.59 8.10 -15.62
N GLY A 160 0.83 7.11 -16.12
CA GLY A 160 1.36 5.85 -16.63
C GLY A 160 1.74 4.85 -15.53
N THR A 161 1.54 5.18 -14.25
CA THR A 161 1.89 4.31 -13.12
C THR A 161 0.92 4.52 -11.96
N GLY A 162 0.39 3.41 -11.44
CA GLY A 162 -0.37 3.36 -10.19
C GLY A 162 0.27 2.34 -9.27
N ILE A 163 0.36 2.64 -7.98
CA ILE A 163 1.02 1.79 -6.98
C ILE A 163 0.02 1.50 -5.88
N LEU A 164 -0.30 0.22 -5.69
CA LEU A 164 -1.18 -0.23 -4.63
C LEU A 164 -0.35 -1.03 -3.62
N ARG A 165 -0.42 -0.64 -2.35
CA ARG A 165 0.21 -1.36 -1.25
C ARG A 165 -0.84 -2.16 -0.49
N ALA A 166 -0.61 -3.46 -0.36
CA ALA A 166 -1.39 -4.37 0.46
C ALA A 166 -0.54 -5.59 0.87
N PRO A 167 -0.77 -6.21 2.04
CA PRO A 167 -1.62 -5.72 3.13
C PRO A 167 -0.91 -4.65 3.97
N VAL A 168 -1.60 -3.56 4.26
CA VAL A 168 -1.24 -2.60 5.32
C VAL A 168 -2.03 -3.00 6.56
N VAL A 169 -1.41 -2.96 7.74
CA VAL A 169 -2.14 -3.24 8.99
C VAL A 169 -2.77 -1.95 9.48
N ASP A 170 -4.11 -1.91 9.52
CA ASP A 170 -4.86 -0.82 10.13
C ASP A 170 -5.44 -1.27 11.47
N VAL A 171 -5.49 -0.37 12.45
CA VAL A 171 -6.01 -0.66 13.79
C VAL A 171 -7.32 0.09 13.95
N VAL A 172 -8.42 -0.66 13.94
CA VAL A 172 -9.77 -0.11 14.10
C VAL A 172 -10.28 -0.39 15.50
N GLU A 173 -10.69 0.66 16.20
CA GLU A 173 -11.41 0.55 17.47
C GLU A 173 -12.83 0.06 17.20
N SER A 174 -13.12 -1.18 17.59
CA SER A 174 -14.47 -1.75 17.53
C SER A 174 -15.11 -1.71 18.91
N LYS A 175 -16.39 -1.32 18.98
CA LYS A 175 -17.17 -1.37 20.23
C LYS A 175 -17.92 -2.69 20.27
N ALA A 176 -17.45 -3.61 21.12
CA ALA A 176 -18.14 -4.87 21.37
C ALA A 176 -18.91 -4.78 22.69
N TRP A 177 -20.16 -5.25 22.69
CA TRP A 177 -20.93 -5.38 23.92
C TRP A 177 -20.73 -6.80 24.45
N LYS A 178 -20.11 -6.94 25.62
CA LYS A 178 -20.02 -8.22 26.31
C LYS A 178 -20.97 -8.22 27.50
N GLN A 179 -21.64 -9.35 27.70
CA GLN A 179 -22.46 -9.57 28.87
C GLN A 179 -21.55 -10.04 30.01
N ASP A 180 -21.54 -9.31 31.12
CA ASP A 180 -20.84 -9.72 32.33
C ASP A 180 -21.55 -10.92 32.99
N SER A 181 -20.83 -11.62 33.87
CA SER A 181 -21.29 -12.72 34.73
C SER A 181 -22.58 -12.42 35.54
N LEU A 182 -22.94 -11.14 35.70
CA LEU A 182 -24.15 -10.65 36.36
C LEU A 182 -25.27 -10.24 35.40
N GLY A 183 -25.13 -10.49 34.10
CA GLY A 183 -26.17 -10.25 33.08
C GLY A 183 -26.24 -8.82 32.53
N ASN A 184 -25.36 -7.92 32.98
CA ASN A 184 -25.28 -6.54 32.50
C ASN A 184 -24.44 -6.43 31.22
N TRP A 185 -24.87 -5.59 30.27
CA TRP A 185 -24.11 -5.30 29.05
C TRP A 185 -23.06 -4.22 29.32
N VAL A 186 -21.78 -4.58 29.20
CA VAL A 186 -20.66 -3.64 29.30
C VAL A 186 -20.09 -3.42 27.90
N GLY A 187 -19.96 -2.15 27.51
CA GLY A 187 -19.30 -1.78 26.26
C GLY A 187 -17.79 -1.86 26.42
N GLU A 188 -17.16 -2.81 25.75
CA GLU A 188 -15.71 -2.96 25.68
C GLU A 188 -15.21 -2.41 24.35
N ILE A 189 -14.22 -1.52 24.39
CA ILE A 189 -13.51 -1.08 23.19
C ILE A 189 -12.43 -2.11 22.92
N VAL A 190 -12.60 -2.85 21.81
CA VAL A 190 -11.66 -3.87 21.36
C VAL A 190 -10.96 -3.36 20.11
N ASN A 191 -9.63 -3.32 20.14
CA ASN A 191 -8.82 -2.98 18.97
C ASN A 191 -8.73 -4.21 18.05
N LYS A 192 -9.31 -4.13 16.85
CA LYS A 192 -9.18 -5.15 15.80
C LYS A 192 -8.14 -4.67 14.80
N THR A 193 -7.14 -5.51 14.51
CA THR A 193 -6.25 -5.30 13.38
C THR A 193 -6.90 -5.83 12.12
N ILE A 194 -7.10 -4.98 11.13
CA ILE A 194 -7.64 -5.38 9.82
C ILE A 194 -6.58 -5.16 8.73
N PRO A 195 -6.50 -6.04 7.72
CA PRO A 195 -5.73 -5.75 6.53
C PRO A 195 -6.43 -4.62 5.75
N ALA A 196 -5.64 -3.69 5.23
CA ALA A 196 -6.07 -2.58 4.39
C ALA A 196 -5.28 -2.60 3.07
N ALA A 197 -5.92 -2.27 1.97
CA ALA A 197 -5.24 -1.87 0.75
C ALA A 197 -5.16 -0.34 0.74
N ARG A 198 -4.05 0.24 0.31
CA ARG A 198 -3.88 1.70 0.21
C ARG A 198 -3.19 2.05 -1.09
N LEU A 199 -3.71 3.07 -1.77
CA LEU A 199 -2.98 3.71 -2.85
C LEU A 199 -1.76 4.44 -2.29
N VAL A 200 -0.61 4.17 -2.90
CA VAL A 200 0.59 5.00 -2.72
C VAL A 200 0.70 5.90 -3.94
N LEU A 201 0.80 7.20 -3.71
CA LEU A 201 0.94 8.16 -4.79
C LEU A 201 2.29 7.96 -5.51
N PRO A 202 2.35 8.03 -6.85
CA PRO A 202 3.60 7.74 -7.58
C PRO A 202 4.80 8.58 -7.16
N TRP A 203 4.57 9.84 -6.79
CA TRP A 203 5.63 10.72 -6.30
C TRP A 203 6.09 10.41 -4.87
N ASP A 204 5.29 9.67 -4.09
CA ASP A 204 5.62 9.25 -2.72
C ASP A 204 6.33 7.89 -2.67
N PHE A 205 6.44 7.18 -3.79
CA PHE A 205 7.12 5.89 -3.88
C PHE A 205 8.47 5.98 -4.61
N VAL A 206 9.56 5.62 -3.94
CA VAL A 206 10.92 5.67 -4.49
C VAL A 206 11.51 4.25 -4.50
N PRO A 207 11.45 3.54 -5.63
CA PRO A 207 12.09 2.23 -5.76
C PRO A 207 13.61 2.38 -5.93
N ASP A 208 14.32 1.26 -5.82
CA ASP A 208 15.68 1.12 -6.33
C ASP A 208 15.71 1.39 -7.84
N MET A 209 16.17 2.60 -8.19
CA MET A 209 16.22 3.08 -9.57
C MET A 209 17.26 2.35 -10.44
N THR A 210 18.11 1.50 -9.86
CA THR A 210 19.07 0.68 -10.62
C THR A 210 18.46 -0.64 -11.10
N ALA A 211 17.36 -1.08 -10.47
CA ALA A 211 16.71 -2.33 -10.80
C ALA A 211 15.77 -2.18 -12.02
N PRO A 212 15.78 -3.15 -12.96
CA PRO A 212 14.90 -3.11 -14.13
C PRO A 212 13.45 -3.46 -13.79
N THR A 213 13.21 -4.20 -12.71
CA THR A 213 11.87 -4.60 -12.27
C THR A 213 11.73 -4.47 -10.75
N LEU A 214 10.48 -4.38 -10.28
CA LEU A 214 10.20 -4.30 -8.84
C LEU A 214 10.70 -5.54 -8.07
N LYS A 215 10.76 -6.71 -8.72
CA LYS A 215 11.25 -7.95 -8.10
C LYS A 215 12.77 -7.94 -7.87
N ASP A 216 13.48 -7.18 -8.69
CA ASP A 216 14.94 -7.04 -8.62
C ASP A 216 15.36 -5.84 -7.76
N CYS A 217 14.41 -5.06 -7.25
CA CYS A 217 14.68 -3.94 -6.35
C CYS A 217 15.25 -4.47 -5.04
N GLN A 218 16.43 -3.98 -4.65
CA GLN A 218 17.00 -4.32 -3.34
C GLN A 218 16.22 -3.68 -2.19
N PHE A 219 15.56 -2.56 -2.48
CA PHE A 219 14.73 -1.85 -1.54
C PHE A 219 13.71 -0.96 -2.24
N VAL A 220 12.73 -0.50 -1.45
CA VAL A 220 11.81 0.56 -1.82
C VAL A 220 11.60 1.49 -0.62
N PHE A 221 11.45 2.77 -0.89
CA PHE A 221 11.06 3.77 0.09
C PHE A 221 9.63 4.27 -0.20
N GLU A 222 8.86 4.45 0.85
CA GLU A 222 7.51 5.02 0.77
C GLU A 222 7.40 6.23 1.69
N ARG A 223 6.95 7.35 1.15
CA ARG A 223 6.65 8.56 1.89
C ARG A 223 5.20 8.55 2.36
N SER A 224 5.00 8.91 3.62
CA SER A 224 3.69 9.14 4.21
C SER A 224 3.67 10.46 4.97
N HIS A 225 2.50 11.11 4.99
CA HIS A 225 2.30 12.36 5.72
C HIS A 225 1.35 12.11 6.89
N VAL A 226 1.85 12.20 8.11
CA VAL A 226 1.08 11.92 9.32
C VAL A 226 0.83 13.18 10.14
N THR A 227 -0.35 13.28 10.73
CA THR A 227 -0.66 14.35 11.69
C THR A 227 0.02 14.09 13.02
N LYS A 228 0.18 15.14 13.85
CA LYS A 228 0.70 15.00 15.23
C LYS A 228 -0.07 13.95 16.04
N LYS A 229 -1.40 13.90 15.90
CA LYS A 229 -2.26 12.91 16.56
C LYS A 229 -1.94 11.47 16.11
N GLN A 230 -1.72 11.26 14.82
CA GLN A 230 -1.35 9.95 14.28
C GLN A 230 0.05 9.56 14.74
N LEU A 231 1.00 10.49 14.75
CA LEU A 231 2.35 10.25 15.27
C LEU A 231 2.33 9.86 16.76
N GLN A 232 1.53 10.53 17.58
CA GLN A 232 1.30 10.16 18.97
C GLN A 232 0.62 8.79 19.13
N ALA A 233 -0.23 8.39 18.17
CA ALA A 233 -0.81 7.04 18.18
C ALA A 233 0.24 5.97 17.86
N LEU A 234 1.23 6.28 17.00
CA LEU A 234 2.36 5.39 16.75
C LEU A 234 3.21 5.16 18.01
N ALA A 235 3.35 6.17 18.88
CA ALA A 235 4.04 6.00 20.17
C ALA A 235 3.35 5.00 21.12
N LYS A 236 2.07 4.67 20.88
CA LYS A 236 1.34 3.64 21.64
C LYS A 236 1.50 2.24 21.04
N ASN A 237 2.07 2.14 19.84
CA ASN A 237 2.23 0.88 19.14
C ASN A 237 3.53 0.20 19.64
N PRO A 238 3.47 -1.07 20.08
CA PRO A 238 4.64 -1.79 20.59
C PRO A 238 5.74 -2.02 19.55
N TYR A 239 5.49 -1.77 18.26
CA TYR A 239 6.48 -1.94 17.18
C TYR A 239 7.24 -0.65 16.85
N TYR A 240 7.04 0.43 17.60
CA TYR A 240 7.73 1.71 17.39
C TYR A 240 8.54 2.09 18.63
N LEU A 241 9.73 2.67 18.41
CA LEU A 241 10.57 3.20 19.48
C LEU A 241 9.90 4.43 20.09
N LYS A 242 9.27 4.25 21.25
CA LYS A 242 8.45 5.28 21.90
C LYS A 242 9.21 6.58 22.14
N GLU A 243 10.45 6.51 22.62
CA GLU A 243 11.28 7.67 22.90
C GLU A 243 11.56 8.48 21.62
N SER A 244 12.00 7.81 20.55
CA SER A 244 12.27 8.47 19.26
C SER A 244 11.01 9.08 18.64
N VAL A 245 9.84 8.46 18.80
CA VAL A 245 8.57 9.03 18.32
C VAL A 245 8.17 10.26 19.14
N LEU A 246 8.40 10.25 20.46
CA LEU A 246 8.13 11.39 21.33
C LEU A 246 9.06 12.56 21.01
N GLU A 247 10.36 12.32 20.82
CA GLU A 247 11.32 13.33 20.34
C GLU A 247 10.86 13.92 19.00
N LEU A 248 10.39 13.09 18.07
CA LEU A 248 9.85 13.56 16.79
C LEU A 248 8.58 14.42 16.98
N CYS A 249 7.76 14.17 18.00
CA CYS A 249 6.59 14.97 18.31
C CYS A 249 6.92 16.36 18.88
N GLU A 250 8.14 16.56 19.39
CA GLU A 250 8.64 17.85 19.88
C GLU A 250 9.07 18.77 18.74
N LEU A 251 9.50 18.19 17.61
CA LEU A 251 9.82 18.92 16.38
C LEU A 251 8.56 19.42 15.67
N ASP A 252 8.72 20.46 14.84
CA ASP A 252 7.67 20.89 13.93
C ASP A 252 7.65 20.01 12.68
N GLY A 253 6.45 19.77 12.12
CA GLY A 253 6.30 18.93 10.92
C GLY A 253 7.13 19.44 9.73
N GLY A 254 7.40 20.74 9.67
CA GLY A 254 8.28 21.35 8.68
C GLY A 254 9.73 20.86 8.74
N ASP A 255 10.24 20.57 9.93
CA ASP A 255 11.64 20.16 10.16
C ASP A 255 11.90 18.72 9.73
N THR A 256 10.84 17.92 9.62
CA THR A 256 10.93 16.53 9.15
C THR A 256 11.02 16.40 7.63
N ARG A 257 10.87 17.51 6.89
CA ARG A 257 10.79 17.47 5.44
C ARG A 257 12.14 17.17 4.81
N THR A 258 12.14 16.30 3.82
CA THR A 258 13.35 16.02 3.05
C THR A 258 13.60 17.20 2.11
N ALA A 259 14.45 18.14 2.51
CA ALA A 259 14.82 19.28 1.67
C ALA A 259 15.57 18.78 0.43
N SER A 260 14.88 18.77 -0.70
CA SER A 260 15.48 18.54 -2.01
C SER A 260 15.12 19.73 -2.89
N ASN A 261 15.89 20.79 -2.75
CA ASN A 261 15.63 22.12 -3.33
C ASN A 261 15.23 22.11 -4.83
N ASP A 262 15.64 21.10 -5.61
CA ASP A 262 15.27 20.96 -7.03
C ASP A 262 14.05 20.03 -7.30
N MET A 263 13.72 19.10 -6.40
CA MET A 263 12.57 18.18 -6.53
C MET A 263 11.31 18.75 -5.90
N ASP A 264 11.47 19.54 -4.83
CA ASP A 264 10.35 20.05 -4.04
C ASP A 264 9.42 20.93 -4.89
N GLY A 265 9.96 21.70 -5.85
CA GLY A 265 9.15 22.49 -6.78
C GLY A 265 8.28 21.65 -7.73
N TYR A 266 8.79 20.52 -8.23
CA TYR A 266 8.01 19.64 -9.11
C TYR A 266 6.97 18.84 -8.31
N VAL A 267 7.34 18.35 -7.12
CA VAL A 267 6.41 17.65 -6.23
C VAL A 267 5.32 18.60 -5.74
N ASP A 268 5.64 19.84 -5.38
CA ASP A 268 4.65 20.86 -5.01
C ASP A 268 3.72 21.19 -6.17
N THR A 269 4.25 21.23 -7.40
CA THR A 269 3.45 21.38 -8.60
C THR A 269 2.50 20.20 -8.77
N LEU A 270 2.98 18.95 -8.63
CA LEU A 270 2.14 17.75 -8.67
C LEU A 270 1.04 17.79 -7.61
N ARG A 271 1.37 18.18 -6.37
CA ARG A 271 0.41 18.31 -5.27
C ARG A 271 -0.66 19.34 -5.61
N THR A 272 -0.25 20.53 -6.03
CA THR A 272 -1.15 21.64 -6.41
C THR A 272 -2.05 21.24 -7.57
N LEU A 273 -1.48 20.64 -8.62
CA LEU A 273 -2.23 20.12 -9.77
C LEU A 273 -3.17 18.98 -9.37
N SER A 274 -2.87 18.22 -8.33
CA SER A 274 -3.76 17.19 -7.77
C SER A 274 -4.83 17.77 -6.84
N GLY A 275 -4.81 19.07 -6.55
CA GLY A 275 -5.74 19.74 -5.64
C GLY A 275 -5.32 19.71 -4.16
N LEU A 276 -4.06 19.35 -3.89
CA LEU A 276 -3.46 19.37 -2.55
C LEU A 276 -2.70 20.69 -2.34
N GLU A 277 -2.58 21.12 -1.09
CA GLU A 277 -1.69 22.24 -0.73
C GLU A 277 -0.21 21.87 -0.94
N THR A 278 0.59 22.90 -1.22
CA THR A 278 2.05 22.79 -1.31
C THR A 278 2.63 22.26 0.00
N GLN A 279 3.71 21.50 -0.09
CA GLN A 279 4.40 20.91 1.04
C GLN A 279 4.78 21.97 2.07
N SER A 280 5.17 23.18 1.64
CA SER A 280 5.48 24.31 2.54
C SER A 280 4.40 24.62 3.59
N LYS A 281 3.11 24.48 3.22
CA LYS A 281 1.94 24.77 4.07
C LYS A 281 1.37 23.53 4.77
N ASP A 282 1.93 22.35 4.53
CA ASP A 282 1.44 21.10 5.10
C ASP A 282 2.09 20.84 6.47
N ASN A 283 1.37 21.11 7.57
CA ASN A 283 1.88 20.92 8.94
C ASN A 283 2.00 19.44 9.37
N ARG A 284 1.84 18.49 8.46
CA ARG A 284 2.03 17.06 8.71
C ARG A 284 3.52 16.70 8.74
N TYR A 285 3.85 15.70 9.54
CA TYR A 285 5.17 15.11 9.62
C TYR A 285 5.40 14.21 8.41
N GLU A 286 6.58 14.32 7.79
CA GLU A 286 7.02 13.48 6.69
C GLU A 286 7.72 12.24 7.27
N LEU A 287 7.15 11.06 7.01
CA LEU A 287 7.72 9.78 7.41
C LEU A 287 8.08 8.96 6.19
N TRP A 288 9.30 8.43 6.18
CA TRP A 288 9.76 7.48 5.18
C TRP A 288 9.81 6.07 5.75
N THR A 289 9.10 5.15 5.10
CA THR A 289 9.17 3.72 5.40
C THR A 289 10.16 3.07 4.43
N TYR A 290 11.19 2.42 4.96
CA TYR A 290 12.12 1.62 4.19
C TYR A 290 11.68 0.16 4.17
N HIS A 291 11.62 -0.43 2.98
CA HIS A 291 11.41 -1.85 2.78
C HIS A 291 12.64 -2.41 2.07
N GLY A 292 13.43 -3.24 2.75
CA GLY A 292 14.64 -3.82 2.19
C GLY A 292 15.41 -4.61 3.24
N GLY A 293 16.62 -5.05 2.87
CA GLY A 293 17.49 -5.78 3.80
C GLY A 293 17.95 -4.89 4.95
N ILE A 294 17.72 -5.34 6.19
CA ILE A 294 18.20 -4.67 7.40
C ILE A 294 19.35 -5.51 7.99
N PRO A 295 20.51 -4.90 8.29
CA PRO A 295 21.62 -5.58 8.96
C PRO A 295 21.20 -6.21 10.30
N LEU A 296 21.74 -7.41 10.60
CA LEU A 296 21.36 -8.17 11.79
C LEU A 296 21.63 -7.42 13.10
N ASN A 297 22.74 -6.68 13.18
CA ASN A 297 23.12 -5.89 14.35
C ASN A 297 22.11 -4.77 14.66
N VAL A 298 21.54 -4.15 13.62
CA VAL A 298 20.50 -3.12 13.75
C VAL A 298 19.19 -3.76 14.24
N LEU A 299 18.84 -4.94 13.70
CA LEU A 299 17.64 -5.67 14.10
C LEU A 299 17.70 -6.16 15.56
N SER A 300 18.82 -6.74 15.97
CA SER A 300 19.00 -7.20 17.36
C SER A 300 18.90 -6.04 18.33
N GLY A 301 19.55 -4.92 18.01
CA GLY A 301 19.51 -3.70 18.82
C GLY A 301 18.10 -3.10 18.92
N ALA A 302 17.37 -3.04 17.81
CA ALA A 302 15.99 -2.56 17.82
C ALA A 302 15.07 -3.46 18.66
N ASN A 303 15.24 -4.79 18.60
CA ASN A 303 14.43 -5.73 19.37
C ASN A 303 14.68 -5.62 20.88
N GLU A 304 15.92 -5.33 21.30
CA GLU A 304 16.25 -5.06 22.71
C GLU A 304 15.58 -3.78 23.22
N LEU A 305 15.52 -2.73 22.39
CA LEU A 305 14.83 -1.48 22.74
C LEU A 305 13.29 -1.57 22.73
N LEU A 306 12.71 -2.52 21.97
CA LEU A 306 11.27 -2.78 21.94
C LEU A 306 10.81 -3.76 23.04
N GLY A 307 11.75 -4.49 23.64
CA GLY A 307 11.49 -5.53 24.65
C GLY A 307 11.31 -5.02 26.09
N GLU A 308 11.47 -3.71 26.32
CA GLU A 308 11.14 -3.01 27.57
C GLU A 308 9.76 -2.33 27.47
#